data_AF-A0A9E1Q014-F1
#
_entry.id   AF-A0A9E1Q014-F1
#
_cell.length_a   1.000
_cell.length_b   1.000
_cell.length_c   1.000
_cell.angle_alpha   90.00
_cell.angle_beta   90.00
_cell.angle_gamma   90.00
#
_symmetry.space_group_name_H-M   'P 1'
#
loop_
_entity.id
_entity.type
_entity.pdbx_description
1 polymer ?
#
loop_
_entity_poly.entity_id
_entity_poly.type
_entity_poly.pdbx_seq_one_letter_code
_entity_poly.pdbx_strand_id
1 'polypeptide(L)'
;MRLGDRFTFDNPRTTWEISNISDGRIVWRTDSGEIHVTDANPILPALEWSGGKGGTGRRLLRDKTGSLFPMRIGARTTFRSTVTTDRPPFGWENIWTCTVQGTKTLQRLGRSFETFIVGCGRKQSNEMTFNYAPEIGHYILQRT
;
A
#
# COMPACT_ATOMS: atom_id res chain seq x y z
N MET A 1 -5.29 9.55 8.60
CA MET A 1 -4.17 8.83 9.24
C MET A 1 -3.41 9.75 10.16
N ARG A 2 -3.20 9.32 11.41
CA ARG A 2 -2.52 10.03 12.50
C ARG A 2 -1.74 9.03 13.36
N LEU A 3 -0.81 9.54 14.17
CA LEU A 3 -0.09 8.73 15.16
C LEU A 3 -1.08 8.01 16.08
N GLY A 4 -0.87 6.71 16.31
CA GLY A 4 -1.74 5.86 17.14
C GLY A 4 -2.95 5.26 16.41
N ASP A 5 -3.24 5.64 15.16
CA ASP A 5 -4.30 4.99 14.38
C ASP A 5 -3.99 3.49 14.20
N ARG A 6 -5.01 2.64 14.34
CA ARG A 6 -4.91 1.19 14.19
C ARG A 6 -5.76 0.68 13.02
N PHE A 7 -5.20 -0.21 12.21
CA PHE A 7 -5.84 -0.80 11.04
C PHE A 7 -5.74 -2.32 11.14
N THR A 8 -6.89 -3.01 11.08
CA THR A 8 -6.95 -4.47 11.07
C THR A 8 -7.27 -4.94 9.65
N PHE A 9 -6.34 -5.67 9.05
CA PHE A 9 -6.54 -6.39 7.78
C PHE A 9 -6.87 -7.84 8.12
N ASP A 10 -7.71 -8.51 7.33
CA ASP A 10 -8.29 -9.83 7.63
C ASP A 10 -7.69 -11.00 6.83
N ASN A 11 -6.69 -10.73 5.97
CA ASN A 11 -6.06 -11.75 5.13
C ASN A 11 -4.51 -11.63 5.06
N PRO A 12 -3.77 -12.16 6.06
CA PRO A 12 -4.24 -12.74 7.31
C PRO A 12 -4.72 -11.65 8.30
N ARG A 13 -5.40 -12.08 9.38
CA ARG A 13 -5.86 -11.16 10.42
C ARG A 13 -4.67 -10.55 11.18
N THR A 14 -4.33 -9.31 10.87
CA THR A 14 -3.22 -8.57 11.49
C THR A 14 -3.62 -7.13 11.77
N THR A 15 -3.30 -6.63 12.97
CA THR A 15 -3.51 -5.23 13.33
C THR A 15 -2.18 -4.48 13.27
N TRP A 16 -2.16 -3.39 12.50
CA TRP A 16 -1.05 -2.46 12.36
C TRP A 16 -1.39 -1.14 13.04
N GLU A 17 -0.46 -0.61 13.82
CA GLU A 17 -0.54 0.69 14.46
C GLU A 17 0.46 1.66 13.83
N ILE A 18 0.05 2.90 13.61
CA ILE A 18 0.96 3.97 13.22
C ILE A 18 1.77 4.40 14.45
N SER A 19 3.02 3.97 14.49
CA SER A 19 3.97 4.23 15.59
C SER A 19 4.83 5.48 15.39
N ASN A 20 4.96 5.97 14.15
CA ASN A 20 5.63 7.23 13.85
C ASN A 20 5.19 7.81 12.49
N ILE A 21 5.23 9.14 12.35
CA ILE A 21 5.05 9.86 11.09
C ILE A 21 6.13 10.96 11.03
N SER A 22 7.06 10.87 10.08
CA SER A 22 8.11 11.86 9.88
C SER A 22 8.58 11.88 8.42
N ASP A 23 8.87 13.06 7.88
CA ASP A 23 9.45 13.24 6.53
C ASP A 23 8.70 12.49 5.41
N GLY A 24 7.37 12.51 5.46
CA GLY A 24 6.50 11.82 4.48
C GLY A 24 6.50 10.29 4.60
N ARG A 25 7.16 9.74 5.63
CA ARG A 25 7.18 8.31 5.94
C ARG A 25 6.28 7.99 7.11
N ILE A 26 5.66 6.82 7.04
CA ILE A 26 4.78 6.29 8.07
C ILE A 26 5.38 4.97 8.55
N VAL A 27 5.63 4.85 9.86
CA VAL A 27 6.15 3.64 10.49
C VAL A 27 4.99 2.90 11.15
N TRP A 28 4.74 1.70 10.68
CA TRP A 28 3.70 0.80 11.15
C TRP A 28 4.31 -0.31 11.99
N ARG A 29 3.61 -0.71 13.06
CA ARG A 29 4.01 -1.85 13.88
C ARG A 29 2.84 -2.76 14.19
N THR A 30 3.07 -4.06 14.25
CA THR A 30 2.11 -5.03 14.79
C THR A 30 2.42 -5.33 16.26
N ASP A 31 1.44 -5.89 16.98
CA ASP A 31 1.63 -6.35 18.36
C ASP A 31 2.67 -7.51 18.44
N SER A 32 2.89 -8.23 17.32
CA SER A 32 3.93 -9.28 17.21
C SER A 32 5.32 -8.75 16.87
N GLY A 33 5.49 -7.43 16.75
CA GLY A 33 6.78 -6.79 16.49
C GLY A 33 7.19 -6.71 15.01
N GLU A 34 6.28 -6.98 14.06
CA GLU A 34 6.54 -6.70 12.65
C GLU A 34 6.53 -5.18 12.42
N ILE A 35 7.43 -4.70 11.56
CA ILE A 35 7.57 -3.26 11.26
C ILE A 35 7.47 -3.07 9.76
N HIS A 36 6.67 -2.09 9.32
CA HIS A 36 6.67 -1.59 7.95
C HIS A 36 6.95 -0.09 7.92
N VAL A 37 7.68 0.37 6.90
CA VAL A 37 7.80 1.80 6.58
C VAL A 37 7.18 2.04 5.22
N THR A 38 6.21 2.95 5.12
CA THR A 38 5.54 3.29 3.85
C THR A 38 5.66 4.79 3.55
N ASP A 39 5.36 5.15 2.30
CA ASP A 39 5.07 6.51 1.90
C ASP A 39 3.66 6.93 2.38
N ALA A 40 3.32 8.21 2.26
CA ALA A 40 1.98 8.73 2.51
C ALA A 40 0.94 8.19 1.50
N ASN A 41 1.36 7.75 0.31
CA ASN A 41 0.48 7.07 -0.64
C ASN A 41 0.32 5.57 -0.27
N PRO A 42 -0.84 5.14 0.28
CA PRO A 42 -1.03 3.76 0.76
C PRO A 42 -1.19 2.73 -0.36
N ILE A 43 -1.26 3.16 -1.63
CA ILE A 43 -1.28 2.27 -2.79
C ILE A 43 0.14 1.80 -3.14
N LEU A 44 1.15 2.59 -2.77
CA LEU A 44 2.53 2.19 -2.99
C LEU A 44 2.93 1.12 -1.97
N PRO A 45 3.73 0.12 -2.38
CA PRO A 45 4.15 -0.93 -1.48
C PRO A 45 5.12 -0.40 -0.42
N ALA A 46 5.28 -1.12 0.70
CA ALA A 46 6.20 -0.74 1.77
C ALA A 46 7.63 -0.50 1.24
N LEU A 47 8.28 0.54 1.75
CA LEU A 47 9.67 0.87 1.45
C LEU A 47 10.63 0.02 2.28
N GLU A 48 10.24 -0.35 3.50
CA GLU A 48 11.03 -1.21 4.39
C GLU A 48 10.09 -2.13 5.15
N TRP A 49 10.57 -3.34 5.45
CA TRP A 49 9.88 -4.28 6.32
C TRP A 49 10.90 -5.06 7.15
N SER A 50 10.51 -5.40 8.37
CA SER A 50 11.28 -6.30 9.23
C SER A 50 10.38 -7.09 10.16
N GLY A 51 10.88 -8.25 10.59
CA GLY A 51 10.14 -9.18 11.43
C GLY A 51 9.18 -10.09 10.65
N GLY A 52 8.55 -11.01 11.37
CA GLY A 52 7.53 -11.88 10.81
C GLY A 52 8.02 -12.93 9.81
N LYS A 53 7.07 -13.49 9.04
CA LYS A 53 7.37 -14.51 8.02
C LYS A 53 7.98 -13.93 6.74
N GLY A 54 8.02 -12.61 6.56
CA GLY A 54 8.53 -11.95 5.34
C GLY A 54 10.04 -11.72 5.31
N GLY A 55 10.74 -11.95 6.42
CA GLY A 55 12.14 -11.58 6.56
C GLY A 55 12.32 -10.08 6.74
N THR A 56 13.53 -9.59 6.47
CA THR A 56 13.89 -8.17 6.53
C THR A 56 14.29 -7.71 5.15
N GLY A 57 13.77 -6.57 4.73
CA GLY A 57 14.13 -6.03 3.43
C GLY A 57 13.76 -4.56 3.24
N ARG A 58 14.22 -4.06 2.11
CA ARG A 58 14.02 -2.69 1.66
C ARG A 58 13.64 -2.68 0.18
N ARG A 59 12.95 -1.63 -0.19
CA ARG A 59 12.46 -1.36 -1.53
C ARG A 59 12.77 0.09 -1.88
N LEU A 60 13.38 0.25 -3.05
CA LEU A 60 13.64 1.55 -3.64
C LEU A 60 12.67 1.77 -4.81
N LEU A 61 11.88 2.84 -4.73
CA LEU A 61 11.00 3.28 -5.80
C LEU A 61 11.70 4.38 -6.61
N ARG A 62 11.87 4.18 -7.92
CA ARG A 62 12.56 5.11 -8.84
C ARG A 62 11.74 5.30 -10.12
N ASP A 63 12.20 6.24 -10.95
CA ASP A 63 11.61 6.53 -12.27
C ASP A 63 10.10 6.78 -12.20
N LYS A 64 9.65 7.40 -11.10
CA LYS A 64 8.23 7.64 -10.86
C LYS A 64 7.73 8.68 -11.85
N THR A 65 6.72 8.29 -12.63
CA THR A 65 6.02 9.17 -13.57
C THR A 65 4.53 9.20 -13.24
N GLY A 66 3.89 10.34 -13.47
CA GLY A 66 2.49 10.57 -13.12
C GLY A 66 2.21 10.59 -11.60
N SER A 67 0.93 10.67 -11.25
CA SER A 67 0.46 10.67 -9.86
C SER A 67 -0.95 10.09 -9.80
N LEU A 68 -1.26 9.37 -8.71
CA LEU A 68 -2.62 8.94 -8.39
C LEU A 68 -3.41 10.04 -7.68
N PHE A 69 -2.73 10.98 -7.02
CA PHE A 69 -3.35 12.02 -6.22
C PHE A 69 -3.22 13.39 -6.90
N PRO A 70 -4.26 14.25 -6.87
CA PRO A 70 -5.62 13.96 -6.39
C PRO A 70 -6.32 12.89 -7.25
N MET A 71 -7.08 12.00 -6.60
CA MET A 71 -7.69 10.85 -7.27
C MET A 71 -8.79 11.25 -8.25
N ARG A 72 -8.67 10.77 -9.48
CA ARG A 72 -9.66 10.88 -10.55
C ARG A 72 -9.56 9.65 -11.45
N ILE A 73 -10.66 9.25 -12.07
CA ILE A 73 -10.66 8.15 -13.03
C ILE A 73 -9.64 8.44 -14.14
N GLY A 74 -8.83 7.44 -14.48
CA GLY A 74 -7.73 7.55 -15.43
C GLY A 74 -6.41 8.11 -14.85
N ALA A 75 -6.39 8.60 -13.60
CA ALA A 75 -5.14 8.97 -12.95
C ALA A 75 -4.21 7.76 -12.88
N ARG A 76 -2.95 7.95 -13.24
CA ARG A 76 -1.97 6.88 -13.42
C ARG A 76 -0.64 7.27 -12.83
N THR A 77 0.03 6.29 -12.22
CA THR A 77 1.45 6.39 -11.87
C THR A 77 2.18 5.13 -12.31
N THR A 78 3.41 5.31 -12.78
CA THR A 78 4.32 4.22 -13.13
C THR A 78 5.60 4.41 -12.33
N PHE A 79 6.18 3.34 -11.83
CA PHE A 79 7.45 3.40 -11.08
C PHE A 79 8.22 2.09 -11.19
N ARG A 80 9.54 2.18 -11.06
CA ARG A 80 10.44 1.03 -10.91
C ARG A 80 10.59 0.71 -9.43
N SER A 81 10.43 -0.55 -9.05
CA SER A 81 10.60 -1.05 -7.69
C SER A 81 11.74 -2.06 -7.65
N THR A 82 12.87 -1.67 -7.06
CA THR A 82 13.99 -2.57 -6.78
C THR A 82 13.90 -3.05 -5.33
N VAL A 83 13.90 -4.37 -5.11
CA VAL A 83 13.84 -4.99 -3.79
C VAL A 83 15.19 -5.60 -3.42
N THR A 84 15.58 -5.46 -2.16
CA THR A 84 16.67 -6.19 -1.49
C THR A 84 16.14 -6.79 -0.19
N THR A 85 16.42 -8.06 0.08
CA THR A 85 15.92 -8.79 1.24
C THR A 85 16.92 -9.83 1.74
N ASP A 86 16.80 -10.23 3.01
CA ASP A 86 17.59 -11.28 3.65
C ASP A 86 17.17 -12.71 3.28
N ARG A 87 16.11 -12.87 2.47
CA ARG A 87 15.62 -14.18 2.00
C ARG A 87 15.73 -14.36 0.49
N PRO A 88 16.00 -15.57 -0.01
CA PRO A 88 15.97 -15.86 -1.44
C PRO A 88 14.67 -15.35 -2.11
N PRO A 89 14.73 -14.72 -3.30
CA PRO A 89 15.90 -14.59 -4.19
C PRO A 89 16.86 -13.42 -3.84
N PHE A 90 16.79 -12.85 -2.63
CA PHE A 90 17.61 -11.76 -2.10
C PHE A 90 17.43 -10.39 -2.78
N GLY A 91 16.94 -10.38 -4.02
CA GLY A 91 16.53 -9.17 -4.69
C GLY A 91 15.82 -9.45 -6.01
N TRP A 92 15.04 -8.47 -6.45
CA TRP A 92 14.39 -8.48 -7.75
C TRP A 92 13.94 -7.08 -8.11
N GLU A 93 13.60 -6.88 -9.37
CA GLU A 93 13.10 -5.61 -9.86
C GLU A 93 11.84 -5.80 -10.70
N ASN A 94 10.89 -4.88 -10.56
CA ASN A 94 9.72 -4.82 -11.42
C ASN A 94 9.38 -3.36 -11.75
N ILE A 95 8.81 -3.14 -12.94
CA ILE A 95 8.14 -1.89 -13.28
C ILE A 95 6.66 -2.09 -12.98
N TRP A 96 6.08 -1.18 -12.22
CA TRP A 96 4.67 -1.20 -11.84
C TRP A 96 3.94 -0.05 -12.48
N THR A 97 2.71 -0.31 -12.92
CA THR A 97 1.72 0.70 -13.25
C THR A 97 0.57 0.57 -12.26
N CYS A 98 0.10 1.70 -11.73
CA CYS A 98 -1.17 1.80 -11.04
C CYS A 98 -2.08 2.82 -11.74
N THR A 99 -3.36 2.50 -11.87
CA THR A 99 -4.38 3.34 -12.52
C THR A 99 -5.66 3.36 -11.69
N VAL A 100 -6.25 4.54 -11.50
CA VAL A 100 -7.60 4.69 -10.96
C VAL A 100 -8.59 4.29 -12.06
N GLN A 101 -9.23 3.14 -11.89
CA GLN A 101 -10.11 2.53 -12.89
C GLN A 101 -11.56 3.01 -12.78
N GLY A 102 -11.98 3.44 -11.59
CA GLY A 102 -13.37 3.82 -11.34
C GLY A 102 -13.61 4.17 -9.88
N THR A 103 -14.89 4.29 -9.53
CA THR A 103 -15.35 4.43 -8.15
C THR A 103 -16.34 3.33 -7.80
N LYS A 104 -16.47 3.03 -6.51
CA LYS A 104 -17.45 2.08 -5.99
C LYS A 104 -17.77 2.38 -4.54
N THR A 105 -19.05 2.31 -4.20
CA THR A 105 -19.50 2.26 -2.80
C THR A 105 -19.28 0.86 -2.23
N LEU A 106 -18.61 0.76 -1.09
CA LEU A 106 -18.40 -0.50 -0.38
C LEU A 106 -18.98 -0.44 1.04
N GLN A 107 -19.68 -1.50 1.43
CA GLN A 107 -20.08 -1.69 2.82
C GLN A 107 -19.02 -2.48 3.60
N ARG A 108 -18.53 -1.86 4.68
CA ARG A 108 -17.58 -2.43 5.64
C ARG A 108 -17.84 -1.88 7.03
N LEU A 109 -17.66 -2.70 8.05
CA LEU A 109 -17.84 -2.29 9.47
C LEU A 109 -19.22 -1.63 9.73
N GLY A 110 -20.27 -2.12 9.06
CA GLY A 110 -21.64 -1.57 9.20
C GLY A 110 -21.87 -0.18 8.58
N ARG A 111 -20.91 0.35 7.82
CA ARG A 111 -21.00 1.66 7.13
C ARG A 111 -20.68 1.53 5.65
N SER A 112 -21.20 2.48 4.86
CA SER A 112 -20.85 2.64 3.44
C SER A 112 -19.68 3.60 3.28
N PHE A 113 -18.76 3.27 2.39
CA PHE A 113 -17.62 4.09 2.02
C PHE A 113 -17.60 4.31 0.51
N GLU A 114 -17.47 5.57 0.10
CA GLU A 114 -17.13 5.91 -1.27
C GLU A 114 -15.65 5.62 -1.51
N THR A 115 -15.35 4.79 -2.51
CA THR A 115 -13.98 4.36 -2.78
C THR A 115 -13.59 4.56 -4.24
N PHE A 116 -12.29 4.76 -4.46
CA PHE A 116 -11.67 4.67 -5.77
C PHE A 116 -11.10 3.27 -5.98
N ILE A 117 -11.46 2.65 -7.11
CA ILE A 117 -10.89 1.38 -7.55
C ILE A 117 -9.54 1.69 -8.20
N VAL A 118 -8.46 1.27 -7.57
CA VAL A 118 -7.10 1.45 -8.07
C VAL A 118 -6.51 0.09 -8.42
N GLY A 119 -6.30 -0.15 -9.70
CA GLY A 119 -5.67 -1.35 -10.18
C GLY A 119 -4.17 -1.13 -10.39
N CYS A 120 -3.34 -2.05 -9.92
CA CYS A 120 -1.90 -2.05 -10.04
C CYS A 120 -1.39 -3.36 -10.65
N GLY A 121 -0.31 -3.31 -11.41
CA GLY A 121 0.38 -4.51 -11.86
C GLY A 121 1.59 -4.24 -12.74
N ARG A 122 2.32 -5.30 -13.06
CA ARG A 122 3.60 -5.25 -13.78
C ARG A 122 3.40 -5.20 -15.29
N LYS A 123 2.50 -6.03 -15.83
CA LYS A 123 2.15 -6.04 -17.26
C LYS A 123 0.79 -5.40 -17.53
N GLN A 124 -0.18 -5.69 -16.67
CA GLN A 124 -1.53 -5.15 -16.72
C GLN A 124 -1.88 -4.55 -15.36
N SER A 125 -2.68 -3.48 -15.32
CA SER A 125 -3.00 -2.77 -14.08
C SER A 125 -4.09 -3.47 -13.25
N ASN A 126 -4.20 -4.79 -13.27
CA ASN A 126 -5.23 -5.54 -12.54
C ASN A 126 -4.67 -6.73 -11.74
N GLU A 127 -3.34 -6.86 -11.63
CA GLU A 127 -2.70 -7.88 -10.79
C GLU A 127 -2.99 -7.66 -9.30
N MET A 128 -3.21 -6.43 -8.88
CA MET A 128 -3.68 -6.07 -7.54
C MET A 128 -4.72 -4.96 -7.66
N THR A 129 -5.83 -5.07 -6.93
CA THR A 129 -6.87 -4.04 -6.90
C THR A 129 -7.08 -3.55 -5.49
N PHE A 130 -6.95 -2.24 -5.29
CA PHE A 130 -7.22 -1.54 -4.04
C PHE A 130 -8.51 -0.74 -4.16
N ASN A 131 -9.31 -0.73 -3.10
CA ASN A 131 -10.44 0.18 -2.97
C ASN A 131 -10.08 1.23 -1.92
N TYR A 132 -9.57 2.37 -2.39
CA TYR A 132 -9.12 3.47 -1.57
C TYR A 132 -10.28 4.33 -1.09
N ALA A 133 -10.43 4.50 0.22
CA ALA A 133 -11.45 5.35 0.82
C ALA A 133 -10.82 6.69 1.26
N PRO A 134 -11.10 7.82 0.59
CA PRO A 134 -10.53 9.12 0.95
C PRO A 134 -10.86 9.56 2.38
N GLU A 135 -12.06 9.24 2.89
CA GLU A 135 -12.50 9.56 4.27
C GLU A 135 -11.55 8.95 5.31
N ILE A 136 -11.00 7.76 5.04
CA ILE A 136 -10.07 7.06 5.93
C ILE A 136 -8.62 7.45 5.64
N GLY A 137 -8.33 7.82 4.38
CA GLY A 137 -6.97 8.04 3.90
C GLY A 137 -6.22 6.73 3.63
N HIS A 138 -6.92 5.60 3.50
CA HIS A 138 -6.34 4.28 3.24
C HIS A 138 -7.28 3.43 2.38
N TYR A 139 -6.78 2.33 1.82
CA TYR A 139 -7.64 1.30 1.23
C TYR A 139 -8.32 0.45 2.31
N ILE A 140 -9.58 0.12 2.07
CA ILE A 140 -10.42 -0.72 2.94
C ILE A 140 -10.65 -2.13 2.37
N LEU A 141 -10.14 -2.38 1.17
CA LEU A 141 -10.14 -3.68 0.53
C LEU A 141 -9.00 -3.78 -0.49
N GLN A 142 -8.21 -4.84 -0.38
CA GLN A 142 -7.21 -5.23 -1.36
C GLN A 142 -7.56 -6.62 -1.91
N ARG A 143 -7.41 -6.81 -3.22
CA ARG A 143 -7.55 -8.09 -3.91
C ARG A 143 -6.32 -8.34 -4.79
N THR A 144 -5.91 -9.59 -4.90
CA THR A 144 -4.86 -10.10 -5.80
C THR A 144 -5.49 -11.10 -6.75
#